data_AF-A0A519S703-F1
#
_entry.id   AF-A0A519S703-F1
#
_cell.length_a   1.000
_cell.length_b   1.000
_cell.length_c   1.000
_cell.angle_alpha   90.00
_cell.angle_beta   90.00
_cell.angle_gamma   90.00
#
_symmetry.space_group_name_H-M   'P 1'
#
loop_
_entity.id
_entity.type
_entity.pdbx_description
1 polymer ?
#
loop_
_entity_poly.entity_id
_entity_poly.type
_entity_poly.pdbx_seq_one_letter_code
_entity_poly.pdbx_strand_id
1 'polypeptide(L)'
;EMTKWLDTNYHYIVPEFTAAQEFKIFHENIFGEYNNAKQLLGAKAKPVLIGPVSYLLLGKEKEQGFDRIDLIKKLVPVYIEIINRLKQQGAEWIQLDEPCLSLDLSKKEKEAFSQAYRAIANRVSGIKILVATYFEALLDNTALAVSLPISALHVDLVRAPEQLEEILVLIPDHLQLSLGVVDGRNVWKNDYEKSLKLIHTAVEKIGSDRVIIAPSCSLLHCPIDLDLETAIDPEIKNWMAFASQKLTEVKEIHSIAEGNRNLLAANKAAIESRQSSEKVHKQVVKNRIAAITEADANRKSAFPVRQRLHQERFNFPSFPTTTIGSFPQTDDIRKLRSRFKKGELNLEQYEQAIEQATIDSIRWQEEIGLDVLVHGEFERNDMVEYFGEQLDGFLFTKNGWVQSYGSRCVKPPVIYGDISREKDMTVRWSTFAAAQTNKPMKGMLTGPVTILQWSFVRDDQPRETTTNQIAFAIRDEV
;
A
#
# COMPACT_ATOMS: atom_id res chain seq x y z
N GLU A 1 12.64 -4.92 15.45
CA GLU A 1 12.86 -4.40 14.07
C GLU A 1 11.54 -3.92 13.50
N MET A 2 11.55 -2.94 12.59
CA MET A 2 10.36 -2.50 11.84
C MET A 2 10.52 -2.89 10.38
N THR A 3 9.51 -3.49 9.78
CA THR A 3 9.52 -3.85 8.35
C THR A 3 8.15 -3.61 7.72
N LYS A 4 8.08 -3.63 6.38
CA LYS A 4 6.83 -3.44 5.63
C LYS A 4 5.87 -4.59 5.89
N TRP A 5 4.59 -4.25 6.05
CA TRP A 5 3.51 -5.22 6.09
C TRP A 5 3.22 -5.67 4.67
N LEU A 6 3.82 -6.81 4.30
CA LEU A 6 3.73 -7.41 2.97
C LEU A 6 4.13 -6.39 1.88
N ASP A 7 3.31 -6.18 0.86
CA ASP A 7 3.57 -5.25 -0.24
C ASP A 7 3.01 -3.83 0.01
N THR A 8 2.56 -3.52 1.23
CA THR A 8 1.99 -2.21 1.58
C THR A 8 3.05 -1.19 2.04
N ASN A 9 2.63 0.08 2.22
CA ASN A 9 3.46 1.12 2.86
C ASN A 9 3.23 1.23 4.37
N TYR A 10 2.41 0.34 4.95
CA TYR A 10 2.29 0.16 6.39
C TYR A 10 3.46 -0.67 6.91
N HIS A 11 3.88 -0.43 8.15
CA HIS A 11 4.95 -1.18 8.79
C HIS A 11 4.47 -1.79 10.11
N TYR A 12 5.00 -2.96 10.43
CA TYR A 12 4.76 -3.63 11.70
C TYR A 12 6.07 -3.86 12.44
N ILE A 13 5.94 -4.16 13.74
CA ILE A 13 7.07 -4.56 14.58
C ILE A 13 7.24 -6.06 14.45
N VAL A 14 8.39 -6.49 13.94
CA VAL A 14 8.71 -7.90 13.70
C VAL A 14 8.78 -8.65 15.03
N PRO A 15 7.94 -9.69 15.26
CA PRO A 15 8.08 -10.57 16.42
C PRO A 15 9.44 -11.27 16.43
N GLU A 16 10.06 -11.37 17.60
CA GLU A 16 11.40 -11.97 17.73
C GLU A 16 11.31 -13.18 18.64
N PHE A 17 11.82 -14.33 18.18
CA PHE A 17 11.64 -15.62 18.86
C PHE A 17 12.95 -16.30 19.24
N THR A 18 12.88 -17.14 20.27
CA THR A 18 13.95 -18.04 20.73
C THR A 18 13.43 -19.49 20.72
N ALA A 19 14.32 -20.49 20.69
CA ALA A 19 13.91 -21.89 20.55
C ALA A 19 13.10 -22.40 21.75
N ALA A 20 13.43 -21.94 22.95
CA ALA A 20 12.76 -22.32 24.19
C ALA A 20 11.59 -21.38 24.57
N GLN A 21 11.19 -20.46 23.68
CA GLN A 21 10.16 -19.47 23.96
C GLN A 21 8.86 -20.12 24.46
N GLU A 22 8.28 -19.53 25.50
CA GLU A 22 6.94 -19.83 25.99
C GLU A 22 6.01 -18.64 25.72
N PHE A 23 4.72 -18.91 25.58
CA PHE A 23 3.70 -17.91 25.28
C PHE A 23 2.65 -17.87 26.38
N LYS A 24 2.21 -16.65 26.72
CA LYS A 24 1.10 -16.41 27.63
C LYS A 24 0.40 -15.11 27.25
N ILE A 25 -0.86 -14.97 27.64
CA ILE A 25 -1.57 -13.70 27.54
C ILE A 25 -0.90 -12.71 28.49
N PHE A 26 -0.33 -11.64 27.94
CA PHE A 26 0.29 -10.56 28.71
C PHE A 26 -0.60 -9.31 28.80
N HIS A 27 -1.24 -8.93 27.69
CA HIS A 27 -2.16 -7.78 27.62
C HIS A 27 -3.61 -8.24 27.42
N GLU A 28 -4.53 -7.62 28.16
CA GLU A 28 -5.97 -7.92 28.11
C GLU A 28 -6.78 -6.97 27.22
N ASN A 29 -6.13 -6.03 26.52
CA ASN A 29 -6.80 -4.95 25.79
C ASN A 29 -7.85 -5.46 24.81
N ILE A 30 -7.57 -6.54 24.07
CA ILE A 30 -8.52 -7.11 23.10
C ILE A 30 -9.89 -7.45 23.71
N PHE A 31 -9.90 -7.90 24.97
CA PHE A 31 -11.14 -8.23 25.68
C PHE A 31 -11.90 -6.95 26.10
N GLY A 32 -11.18 -5.93 26.53
CA GLY A 32 -11.76 -4.61 26.83
C GLY A 32 -12.32 -3.93 25.58
N GLU A 33 -11.54 -3.91 24.50
CA GLU A 33 -11.92 -3.37 23.19
C GLU A 33 -13.14 -4.09 22.62
N TYR A 34 -13.18 -5.43 22.69
CA TYR A 34 -14.34 -6.20 22.28
C TYR A 34 -15.59 -5.84 23.09
N ASN A 35 -15.50 -5.74 24.42
CA ASN A 35 -16.63 -5.35 25.25
C ASN A 35 -17.15 -3.94 24.91
N ASN A 36 -16.24 -2.98 24.67
CA ASN A 36 -16.61 -1.63 24.24
C ASN A 36 -17.30 -1.66 22.87
N ALA A 37 -16.77 -2.41 21.90
CA ALA A 37 -17.38 -2.57 20.58
C ALA A 37 -18.75 -3.26 20.67
N LYS A 38 -18.88 -4.28 21.52
CA LYS A 38 -20.14 -5.00 21.76
C LYS A 38 -21.22 -4.09 22.34
N GLN A 39 -20.87 -3.14 23.21
CA GLN A 39 -21.85 -2.16 23.72
C GLN A 39 -22.44 -1.28 22.62
N LEU A 40 -21.66 -0.97 21.58
CA LEU A 40 -22.09 -0.14 20.45
C LEU A 40 -22.76 -0.94 19.32
N LEU A 41 -22.24 -2.13 19.02
CA LEU A 41 -22.59 -2.91 17.83
C LEU A 41 -23.41 -4.18 18.15
N GLY A 42 -23.55 -4.55 19.43
CA GLY A 42 -24.18 -5.79 19.86
C GLY A 42 -23.45 -7.02 19.31
N ALA A 43 -24.22 -8.00 18.83
CA ALA A 43 -23.70 -9.24 18.24
C ALA A 43 -22.87 -9.02 16.95
N LYS A 44 -22.93 -7.82 16.34
CA LYS A 44 -22.16 -7.49 15.13
C LYS A 44 -20.69 -7.19 15.43
N ALA A 45 -20.30 -7.01 16.69
CA ALA A 45 -18.90 -6.82 17.07
C ALA A 45 -18.09 -8.10 16.75
N LYS A 46 -17.05 -7.95 15.92
CA LYS A 46 -16.17 -9.05 15.48
C LYS A 46 -14.72 -8.72 15.82
N PRO A 47 -14.08 -9.42 16.77
CA PRO A 47 -12.64 -9.33 17.01
C PRO A 47 -11.84 -9.78 15.79
N VAL A 48 -10.70 -9.12 15.57
CA VAL A 48 -9.73 -9.46 14.53
C VAL A 48 -8.38 -9.68 15.20
N LEU A 49 -7.72 -10.79 14.90
CA LEU A 49 -6.35 -11.08 15.32
C LEU A 49 -5.53 -11.53 14.12
N ILE A 50 -4.22 -11.29 14.14
CA ILE A 50 -3.31 -12.04 13.27
C ILE A 50 -3.36 -13.50 13.69
N GLY A 51 -3.54 -14.41 12.73
CA GLY A 51 -3.59 -15.85 12.94
C GLY A 51 -2.26 -16.42 13.46
N PRO A 52 -2.30 -17.55 14.17
CA PRO A 52 -1.13 -18.09 14.86
C PRO A 52 0.01 -18.47 13.91
N VAL A 53 -0.29 -18.85 12.67
CA VAL A 53 0.75 -19.26 11.72
C VAL A 53 1.43 -18.04 11.12
N SER A 54 0.67 -17.09 10.58
CA SER A 54 1.20 -15.83 10.06
C SER A 54 1.94 -15.04 11.12
N TYR A 55 1.49 -15.04 12.38
CA TYR A 55 2.22 -14.42 13.48
C TYR A 55 3.65 -14.95 13.62
N LEU A 56 3.84 -16.27 13.50
CA LEU A 56 5.16 -16.89 13.51
C LEU A 56 5.93 -16.58 12.22
N LEU A 57 5.29 -16.74 11.06
CA LEU A 57 5.95 -16.55 9.76
C LEU A 57 6.45 -15.12 9.55
N LEU A 58 5.74 -14.13 10.08
CA LEU A 58 6.09 -12.71 10.07
C LEU A 58 7.09 -12.32 11.17
N GLY A 59 7.49 -13.24 12.05
CA GLY A 59 8.57 -13.02 12.99
C GLY A 59 9.93 -13.46 12.45
N LYS A 60 10.93 -13.43 13.33
CA LYS A 60 12.29 -13.88 13.04
C LYS A 60 12.94 -14.59 14.22
N GLU A 61 13.87 -15.47 13.89
CA GLU A 61 14.68 -16.22 14.83
C GLU A 61 15.84 -15.37 15.39
N LYS A 62 16.07 -15.45 16.71
CA LYS A 62 17.21 -14.80 17.39
C LYS A 62 18.33 -15.76 17.77
N GLU A 63 18.11 -17.05 17.53
CA GLU A 63 19.06 -18.12 17.82
C GLU A 63 19.25 -18.94 16.55
N GLN A 64 20.45 -19.46 16.33
CA GLN A 64 20.72 -20.33 15.19
C GLN A 64 20.19 -21.74 15.45
N GLY A 65 19.81 -22.44 14.38
CA GLY A 65 19.49 -23.88 14.44
C GLY A 65 18.08 -24.22 14.91
N PHE A 66 17.17 -23.24 14.98
CA PHE A 66 15.73 -23.49 15.14
C PHE A 66 14.94 -22.75 14.06
N ASP A 67 13.71 -23.21 13.81
CA ASP A 67 12.78 -22.60 12.88
C ASP A 67 11.55 -22.12 13.66
N ARG A 68 11.20 -20.85 13.50
CA ARG A 68 10.11 -20.21 14.26
C ARG A 68 8.78 -20.94 14.14
N ILE A 69 8.53 -21.66 13.04
CA ILE A 69 7.28 -22.39 12.84
C ILE A 69 7.12 -23.56 13.85
N ASP A 70 8.21 -24.08 14.41
CA ASP A 70 8.17 -25.15 15.41
C ASP A 70 7.48 -24.72 16.72
N LEU A 71 7.42 -23.40 16.96
CA LEU A 71 6.75 -22.81 18.11
C LEU A 71 5.23 -22.89 18.04
N ILE A 72 4.65 -23.31 16.91
CA ILE A 72 3.19 -23.38 16.71
C ILE A 72 2.48 -24.20 17.80
N LYS A 73 3.11 -25.29 18.26
CA LYS A 73 2.55 -26.17 19.31
C LYS A 73 2.46 -25.47 20.68
N LYS A 74 3.32 -24.49 20.93
CA LYS A 74 3.33 -23.69 22.16
C LYS A 74 2.43 -22.46 22.05
N LEU A 75 2.28 -21.91 20.85
CA LEU A 75 1.48 -20.70 20.62
C LEU A 75 -0.02 -20.98 20.55
N VAL A 76 -0.44 -22.05 19.86
CA VAL A 76 -1.86 -22.37 19.63
C VAL A 76 -2.69 -22.51 20.93
N PRO A 77 -2.19 -23.11 22.03
CA PRO A 77 -2.91 -23.12 23.31
C PRO A 77 -3.33 -21.72 23.79
N VAL A 78 -2.50 -20.70 23.58
CA VAL A 78 -2.80 -19.31 23.95
C VAL A 78 -3.92 -18.73 23.06
N TYR A 79 -3.91 -19.03 21.76
CA TYR A 79 -5.01 -18.64 20.87
C TYR A 79 -6.34 -19.30 21.27
N ILE A 80 -6.32 -20.57 21.65
CA ILE A 80 -7.50 -21.29 22.15
C ILE A 80 -8.05 -20.62 23.40
N GLU A 81 -7.18 -20.19 24.33
CA GLU A 81 -7.59 -19.45 25.53
C GLU A 81 -8.23 -18.10 25.16
N ILE A 82 -7.61 -17.32 24.29
CA ILE A 82 -8.14 -16.03 23.84
C ILE A 82 -9.51 -16.19 23.18
N ILE A 83 -9.65 -17.15 22.25
CA ILE A 83 -10.90 -17.41 21.53
C ILE A 83 -12.01 -17.82 22.50
N ASN A 84 -11.74 -18.71 23.45
CA ASN A 84 -12.73 -19.13 24.44
C ASN A 84 -13.11 -17.98 25.39
N ARG A 85 -12.19 -17.10 25.77
CA ARG A 85 -12.50 -15.90 26.56
C ARG A 85 -13.39 -14.92 25.79
N LEU A 86 -13.07 -14.63 24.52
CA LEU A 86 -13.92 -13.78 23.67
C LEU A 86 -15.32 -14.37 23.45
N LYS A 87 -15.40 -15.69 23.24
CA LYS A 87 -16.67 -16.43 23.20
C LYS A 87 -17.47 -16.25 24.50
N GLN A 88 -16.84 -16.39 25.67
CA GLN A 88 -17.51 -16.19 26.97
C GLN A 88 -18.03 -14.76 27.13
N GLN A 89 -17.38 -13.77 26.51
CA GLN A 89 -17.85 -12.39 26.45
C GLN A 89 -18.97 -12.18 25.40
N GLY A 90 -19.33 -13.21 24.63
CA GLY A 90 -20.44 -13.21 23.69
C GLY A 90 -20.05 -12.97 22.23
N ALA A 91 -18.77 -13.13 21.86
CA ALA A 91 -18.36 -13.06 20.46
C ALA A 91 -18.96 -14.23 19.67
N GLU A 92 -19.67 -13.92 18.59
CA GLU A 92 -20.22 -14.93 17.66
C GLU A 92 -19.25 -15.26 16.53
N TRP A 93 -18.44 -14.28 16.13
CA TRP A 93 -17.44 -14.38 15.08
C TRP A 93 -16.09 -13.90 15.59
N ILE A 94 -15.02 -14.57 15.19
CA ILE A 94 -13.63 -14.08 15.27
C ILE A 94 -13.01 -14.20 13.89
N GLN A 95 -12.31 -13.15 13.47
CA GLN A 95 -11.46 -13.18 12.29
C GLN A 95 -10.00 -13.43 12.71
N LEU A 96 -9.39 -14.43 12.08
CA LEU A 96 -7.96 -14.73 12.17
C LEU A 96 -7.33 -14.42 10.80
N ASP A 97 -6.54 -13.36 10.75
CA ASP A 97 -5.83 -12.93 9.55
C ASP A 97 -4.64 -13.85 9.31
N GLU A 98 -4.70 -14.64 8.24
CA GLU A 98 -3.61 -15.51 7.80
C GLU A 98 -3.09 -15.09 6.40
N PRO A 99 -2.60 -13.85 6.23
CA PRO A 99 -2.19 -13.38 4.90
C PRO A 99 -0.98 -14.12 4.34
N CYS A 100 -0.21 -14.83 5.19
CA CYS A 100 0.88 -15.69 4.71
C CYS A 100 0.39 -16.91 3.91
N LEU A 101 -0.92 -17.24 3.93
CA LEU A 101 -1.49 -18.26 3.03
C LEU A 101 -1.36 -17.87 1.55
N SER A 102 -1.20 -16.60 1.23
CA SER A 102 -0.97 -16.12 -0.14
C SER A 102 0.51 -16.02 -0.52
N LEU A 103 1.41 -16.59 0.29
CA LEU A 103 2.86 -16.64 0.01
C LEU A 103 3.32 -18.03 -0.43
N ASP A 104 4.54 -18.13 -0.94
CA ASP A 104 5.20 -19.40 -1.18
C ASP A 104 5.50 -20.09 0.16
N LEU A 105 4.76 -21.18 0.44
CA LEU A 105 4.88 -21.94 1.68
C LEU A 105 5.60 -23.26 1.46
N SER A 106 6.58 -23.54 2.32
CA SER A 106 7.19 -24.86 2.45
C SER A 106 6.18 -25.88 2.99
N LYS A 107 6.49 -27.17 2.79
CA LYS A 107 5.66 -28.27 3.31
C LYS A 107 5.41 -28.15 4.83
N LYS A 108 6.45 -27.80 5.59
CA LYS A 108 6.38 -27.67 7.05
C LYS A 108 5.43 -26.55 7.48
N GLU A 109 5.44 -25.43 6.76
CA GLU A 109 4.56 -24.30 7.02
C GLU A 109 3.10 -24.64 6.65
N LYS A 110 2.87 -25.33 5.52
CA LYS A 110 1.54 -25.87 5.16
C LYS A 110 1.00 -26.85 6.23
N GLU A 111 1.85 -27.70 6.78
CA GLU A 111 1.50 -28.60 7.88
C GLU A 111 1.15 -27.84 9.16
N ALA A 112 1.82 -26.73 9.46
CA ALA A 112 1.55 -25.89 10.62
C ALA A 112 0.13 -25.28 10.58
N PHE A 113 -0.34 -24.80 9.42
CA PHE A 113 -1.74 -24.40 9.21
C PHE A 113 -2.72 -25.52 9.56
N SER A 114 -2.52 -26.70 8.96
CA SER A 114 -3.38 -27.85 9.21
C SER A 114 -3.41 -28.23 10.70
N GLN A 115 -2.25 -28.25 11.36
CA GLN A 115 -2.13 -28.58 12.79
C GLN A 115 -2.80 -27.54 13.68
N ALA A 116 -2.53 -26.25 13.45
CA ALA A 116 -3.04 -25.15 14.26
C ALA A 116 -4.57 -25.11 14.23
N TYR A 117 -5.17 -25.10 13.05
CA TYR A 117 -6.62 -24.96 12.91
C TYR A 117 -7.37 -26.23 13.34
N ARG A 118 -6.81 -27.43 13.17
CA ARG A 118 -7.38 -28.65 13.78
C ARG A 118 -7.35 -28.60 15.30
N ALA A 119 -6.24 -28.14 15.90
CA ALA A 119 -6.14 -28.02 17.34
C ALA A 119 -7.15 -26.99 17.90
N ILE A 120 -7.33 -25.86 17.20
CA ILE A 120 -8.36 -24.85 17.54
C ILE A 120 -9.76 -25.47 17.45
N ALA A 121 -10.12 -26.07 16.32
CA ALA A 121 -11.44 -26.67 16.12
C ALA A 121 -11.77 -27.77 17.14
N ASN A 122 -10.78 -28.55 17.60
CA ASN A 122 -10.98 -29.59 18.61
C ASN A 122 -11.24 -29.04 20.03
N ARG A 123 -10.87 -27.79 20.31
CA ARG A 123 -10.92 -27.19 21.65
C ARG A 123 -11.84 -25.97 21.72
N VAL A 124 -12.35 -25.50 20.58
CA VAL A 124 -13.22 -24.36 20.44
C VAL A 124 -14.51 -24.81 19.75
N SER A 125 -15.64 -24.53 20.37
CA SER A 125 -16.97 -24.81 19.82
C SER A 125 -17.92 -23.65 20.08
N GLY A 126 -19.00 -23.51 19.31
CA GLY A 126 -20.02 -22.48 19.54
C GLY A 126 -19.57 -21.03 19.26
N ILE A 127 -18.53 -20.85 18.46
CA ILE A 127 -18.08 -19.57 17.90
C ILE A 127 -17.62 -19.81 16.46
N LYS A 128 -17.89 -18.86 15.56
CA LYS A 128 -17.55 -18.97 14.15
C LYS A 128 -16.18 -18.36 13.89
N ILE A 129 -15.31 -19.10 13.21
CA ILE A 129 -13.96 -18.64 12.86
C ILE A 129 -13.94 -18.30 11.38
N LEU A 130 -13.59 -17.06 11.07
CA LEU A 130 -13.28 -16.61 9.72
C LEU A 130 -11.76 -16.53 9.57
N VAL A 131 -11.19 -17.18 8.56
CA VAL A 131 -9.78 -16.97 8.18
C VAL A 131 -9.72 -16.02 7.01
N ALA A 132 -8.92 -14.96 7.11
CA ALA A 132 -8.80 -13.96 6.06
C ALA A 132 -7.43 -13.96 5.40
N THR A 133 -7.44 -13.97 4.07
CA THR A 133 -6.24 -13.83 3.23
C THR A 133 -6.45 -12.65 2.29
N TYR A 134 -5.39 -11.89 2.04
CA TYR A 134 -5.46 -10.66 1.26
C TYR A 134 -4.11 -10.29 0.65
N PHE A 135 -4.14 -9.35 -0.31
CA PHE A 135 -3.01 -8.81 -1.07
C PHE A 135 -2.42 -9.69 -2.15
N GLU A 136 -2.78 -10.97 -2.21
CA GLU A 136 -2.45 -11.87 -3.32
C GLU A 136 -3.39 -13.10 -3.35
N ALA A 137 -3.45 -13.78 -4.50
CA ALA A 137 -4.15 -15.05 -4.65
C ALA A 137 -3.58 -16.16 -3.76
N LEU A 138 -4.40 -17.17 -3.44
CA LEU A 138 -3.96 -18.37 -2.70
C LEU A 138 -3.05 -19.29 -3.52
N LEU A 139 -3.20 -19.34 -4.84
CA LEU A 139 -2.42 -20.18 -5.77
C LEU A 139 -2.32 -21.64 -5.28
N ASP A 140 -1.10 -22.19 -5.17
CA ASP A 140 -0.82 -23.55 -4.72
C ASP A 140 -1.27 -23.87 -3.26
N ASN A 141 -1.82 -22.88 -2.54
CA ASN A 141 -2.37 -23.03 -1.20
C ASN A 141 -3.91 -23.06 -1.18
N THR A 142 -4.60 -22.95 -2.32
CA THR A 142 -6.08 -22.96 -2.38
C THR A 142 -6.68 -24.18 -1.70
N ALA A 143 -6.20 -25.39 -2.04
CA ALA A 143 -6.67 -26.64 -1.45
C ALA A 143 -6.44 -26.71 0.07
N LEU A 144 -5.32 -26.17 0.57
CA LEU A 144 -5.05 -26.08 2.00
C LEU A 144 -6.07 -25.15 2.67
N ALA A 145 -6.24 -23.94 2.16
CA ALA A 145 -7.10 -22.91 2.74
C ALA A 145 -8.56 -23.36 2.87
N VAL A 146 -9.13 -23.97 1.82
CA VAL A 146 -10.53 -24.45 1.85
C VAL A 146 -10.73 -25.69 2.72
N SER A 147 -9.64 -26.41 3.05
CA SER A 147 -9.69 -27.62 3.90
C SER A 147 -9.59 -27.34 5.40
N LEU A 148 -9.29 -26.09 5.79
CA LEU A 148 -9.18 -25.74 7.21
C LEU A 148 -10.55 -25.89 7.90
N PRO A 149 -10.60 -26.39 9.15
CA PRO A 149 -11.85 -26.57 9.90
C PRO A 149 -12.36 -25.22 10.45
N ILE A 150 -12.85 -24.36 9.55
CA ILE A 150 -13.27 -22.98 9.82
C ILE A 150 -14.69 -22.74 9.31
N SER A 151 -15.32 -21.65 9.75
CA SER A 151 -16.69 -21.30 9.35
C SER A 151 -16.73 -20.49 8.06
N ALA A 152 -15.73 -19.64 7.83
CA ALA A 152 -15.64 -18.84 6.62
C ALA A 152 -14.19 -18.63 6.17
N LEU A 153 -13.96 -18.59 4.87
CA LEU A 153 -12.71 -18.14 4.25
C LEU A 153 -12.95 -16.78 3.59
N HIS A 154 -12.11 -15.80 3.85
CA HIS A 154 -12.11 -14.51 3.14
C HIS A 154 -10.97 -14.47 2.14
N VAL A 155 -11.28 -14.01 0.92
CA VAL A 155 -10.32 -13.87 -0.19
C VAL A 155 -10.42 -12.50 -0.86
N ASP A 156 -9.27 -11.98 -1.27
CA ASP A 156 -9.14 -10.70 -1.98
C ASP A 156 -9.40 -10.85 -3.47
N LEU A 157 -10.63 -10.54 -3.88
CA LEU A 157 -11.07 -10.57 -5.27
C LEU A 157 -10.90 -9.24 -6.00
N VAL A 158 -10.37 -8.22 -5.33
CA VAL A 158 -9.91 -7.00 -5.99
C VAL A 158 -8.56 -7.27 -6.63
N ARG A 159 -7.66 -7.89 -5.87
CA ARG A 159 -6.31 -8.19 -6.32
C ARG A 159 -6.26 -9.38 -7.28
N ALA A 160 -6.99 -10.45 -6.96
CA ALA A 160 -7.00 -11.70 -7.73
C ALA A 160 -8.43 -12.21 -7.89
N PRO A 161 -9.27 -11.56 -8.72
CA PRO A 161 -10.64 -12.00 -8.97
C PRO A 161 -10.72 -13.41 -9.57
N GLU A 162 -9.71 -13.83 -10.34
CA GLU A 162 -9.65 -15.12 -11.03
C GLU A 162 -9.59 -16.32 -10.09
N GLN A 163 -9.10 -16.16 -8.86
CA GLN A 163 -9.00 -17.26 -7.89
C GLN A 163 -10.38 -17.79 -7.45
N LEU A 164 -11.45 -17.00 -7.67
CA LEU A 164 -12.80 -17.37 -7.28
C LEU A 164 -13.24 -18.69 -7.93
N GLU A 165 -12.92 -18.90 -9.21
CA GLU A 165 -13.34 -20.09 -9.94
C GLU A 165 -12.73 -21.36 -9.33
N GLU A 166 -11.43 -21.33 -9.02
CA GLU A 166 -10.73 -22.46 -8.41
C GLU A 166 -11.27 -22.78 -7.01
N ILE A 167 -11.50 -21.74 -6.19
CA ILE A 167 -12.09 -21.90 -4.85
C ILE A 167 -13.47 -22.53 -4.93
N LEU A 168 -14.32 -22.07 -5.85
CA LEU A 168 -15.68 -22.58 -6.02
C LEU A 168 -15.75 -24.04 -6.50
N VAL A 169 -14.66 -24.57 -7.09
CA VAL A 169 -14.54 -25.99 -7.43
C VAL A 169 -14.21 -26.83 -6.18
N LEU A 170 -13.40 -26.31 -5.27
CA LEU A 170 -12.87 -27.05 -4.12
C LEU A 170 -13.63 -26.82 -2.80
N ILE A 171 -14.53 -25.83 -2.76
CA ILE A 171 -15.22 -25.40 -1.54
C ILE A 171 -16.12 -26.51 -0.95
N PRO A 172 -15.97 -26.87 0.34
CA PRO A 172 -16.84 -27.84 0.98
C PRO A 172 -18.21 -27.24 1.38
N ASP A 173 -19.22 -28.09 1.57
CA ASP A 173 -20.61 -27.67 1.80
C ASP A 173 -20.85 -26.77 3.02
N HIS A 174 -19.99 -26.88 4.04
CA HIS A 174 -20.12 -26.13 5.28
C HIS A 174 -19.42 -24.77 5.26
N LEU A 175 -18.50 -24.54 4.32
CA LEU A 175 -17.65 -23.35 4.31
C LEU A 175 -18.39 -22.16 3.67
N GLN A 176 -18.39 -21.03 4.36
CA GLN A 176 -18.83 -19.75 3.79
C GLN A 176 -17.64 -19.04 3.11
N LEU A 177 -17.93 -18.25 2.08
CA LEU A 177 -16.95 -17.46 1.36
C LEU A 177 -17.22 -15.97 1.59
N SER A 178 -16.24 -15.26 2.13
CA SER A 178 -16.24 -13.81 2.20
C SER A 178 -15.50 -13.24 1.01
N LEU A 179 -16.24 -12.53 0.17
CA LEU A 179 -15.78 -11.96 -1.10
C LEU A 179 -15.26 -10.54 -0.83
N GLY A 180 -13.94 -10.40 -0.87
CA GLY A 180 -13.27 -9.11 -0.78
C GLY A 180 -13.34 -8.35 -2.09
N VAL A 181 -14.43 -7.61 -2.33
CA VAL A 181 -14.73 -6.96 -3.62
C VAL A 181 -14.61 -5.44 -3.61
N VAL A 182 -14.48 -4.82 -2.42
CA VAL A 182 -14.24 -3.38 -2.27
C VAL A 182 -12.75 -3.15 -1.94
N ASP A 183 -12.05 -2.34 -2.73
CA ASP A 183 -10.59 -2.15 -2.59
C ASP A 183 -10.24 -1.46 -1.26
N GLY A 184 -9.51 -2.13 -0.37
CA GLY A 184 -9.06 -1.57 0.90
C GLY A 184 -7.66 -0.96 0.86
N ARG A 185 -7.01 -0.92 -0.31
CA ARG A 185 -5.65 -0.38 -0.55
C ARG A 185 -5.61 0.82 -1.49
N ASN A 186 -6.72 1.17 -2.11
CA ASN A 186 -6.77 2.26 -3.08
C ASN A 186 -7.97 3.17 -2.87
N VAL A 187 -7.99 4.32 -3.56
CA VAL A 187 -8.97 5.40 -3.35
C VAL A 187 -10.02 5.50 -4.45
N TRP A 188 -10.05 4.55 -5.38
CA TRP A 188 -11.05 4.55 -6.45
C TRP A 188 -12.38 3.99 -5.96
N LYS A 189 -13.45 4.58 -6.50
CA LYS A 189 -14.82 4.13 -6.34
C LYS A 189 -14.99 2.76 -6.98
N ASN A 190 -15.64 1.85 -6.27
CA ASN A 190 -15.89 0.50 -6.75
C ASN A 190 -16.76 0.49 -8.00
N ASP A 191 -16.42 -0.35 -8.98
CA ASP A 191 -17.28 -0.68 -10.10
C ASP A 191 -18.27 -1.76 -9.67
N TYR A 192 -19.51 -1.35 -9.39
CA TYR A 192 -20.52 -2.26 -8.85
C TYR A 192 -20.88 -3.39 -9.82
N GLU A 193 -20.85 -3.14 -11.14
CA GLU A 193 -21.15 -4.19 -12.13
C GLU A 193 -20.11 -5.32 -12.06
N LYS A 194 -18.82 -4.99 -11.91
CA LYS A 194 -17.75 -5.98 -11.73
C LYS A 194 -17.90 -6.77 -10.43
N SER A 195 -18.14 -6.08 -9.31
CA SER A 195 -18.33 -6.72 -8.01
C SER A 195 -19.55 -7.64 -7.98
N LEU A 196 -20.67 -7.19 -8.55
CA LEU A 196 -21.92 -7.97 -8.63
C LEU A 196 -21.76 -9.22 -9.50
N LYS A 197 -20.94 -9.17 -10.57
CA LYS A 197 -20.64 -10.37 -11.37
C LYS A 197 -19.99 -11.47 -10.51
N LEU A 198 -18.97 -11.11 -9.72
CA LEU A 198 -18.30 -12.06 -8.81
C LEU A 198 -19.26 -12.60 -7.74
N ILE A 199 -20.08 -11.73 -7.17
CA ILE A 199 -21.08 -12.10 -6.17
C ILE A 199 -22.10 -13.07 -6.76
N HIS A 200 -22.65 -12.79 -7.94
CA HIS A 200 -23.61 -13.69 -8.60
C HIS A 200 -22.98 -15.05 -8.90
N THR A 201 -21.75 -15.09 -9.43
CA THR A 201 -21.03 -16.35 -9.68
C THR A 201 -20.90 -17.18 -8.40
N ALA A 202 -20.56 -16.57 -7.27
CA ALA A 202 -20.50 -17.26 -5.99
C ALA A 202 -21.90 -17.72 -5.54
N VAL A 203 -22.91 -16.84 -5.55
CA VAL A 203 -24.28 -17.15 -5.12
C VAL A 203 -24.90 -18.28 -5.94
N GLU A 204 -24.69 -18.30 -7.26
CA GLU A 204 -25.17 -19.38 -8.14
C GLU A 204 -24.59 -20.74 -7.76
N LYS A 205 -23.33 -20.77 -7.30
CA LYS A 205 -22.63 -22.01 -6.95
C LYS A 205 -22.90 -22.48 -5.52
N ILE A 206 -22.87 -21.56 -4.55
CA ILE A 206 -22.88 -21.91 -3.12
C ILE A 206 -24.12 -21.42 -2.36
N GLY A 207 -24.99 -20.63 -3.00
CA GLY A 207 -26.16 -20.02 -2.37
C GLY A 207 -25.83 -18.75 -1.60
N SER A 208 -26.82 -17.87 -1.46
CA SER A 208 -26.68 -16.56 -0.81
C SER A 208 -26.28 -16.66 0.67
N ASP A 209 -26.74 -17.69 1.38
CA ASP A 209 -26.50 -17.88 2.81
C ASP A 209 -25.03 -18.20 3.14
N ARG A 210 -24.22 -18.55 2.13
CA ARG A 210 -22.79 -18.84 2.27
C ARG A 210 -21.90 -17.75 1.69
N VAL A 211 -22.45 -16.61 1.29
CA VAL A 211 -21.69 -15.47 0.72
C VAL A 211 -21.70 -14.29 1.68
N ILE A 212 -20.52 -13.73 1.96
CA ILE A 212 -20.34 -12.51 2.75
C ILE A 212 -19.67 -11.46 1.87
N ILE A 213 -20.27 -10.27 1.74
CA ILE A 213 -19.66 -9.15 1.01
C ILE A 213 -18.72 -8.40 1.96
N ALA A 214 -17.49 -8.16 1.55
CA ALA A 214 -16.48 -7.50 2.39
C ALA A 214 -15.55 -6.58 1.57
N PRO A 215 -14.85 -5.65 2.24
CA PRO A 215 -13.62 -5.08 1.71
C PRO A 215 -12.57 -6.19 1.46
N SER A 216 -11.74 -6.02 0.44
CA SER A 216 -10.60 -6.90 0.09
C SER A 216 -9.57 -7.09 1.19
N CYS A 217 -9.44 -6.11 2.08
CA CYS A 217 -8.56 -6.13 3.23
C CYS A 217 -9.04 -5.09 4.26
N SER A 218 -8.27 -4.90 5.33
CA SER A 218 -8.49 -3.77 6.23
C SER A 218 -8.47 -2.43 5.48
N LEU A 219 -9.40 -1.53 5.82
CA LEU A 219 -9.43 -0.15 5.30
C LEU A 219 -8.34 0.75 5.92
N LEU A 220 -7.43 0.19 6.73
CA LEU A 220 -6.24 0.85 7.28
C LEU A 220 -5.39 1.54 6.19
N HIS A 221 -5.39 1.00 4.97
CA HIS A 221 -4.58 1.49 3.86
C HIS A 221 -5.30 2.53 3.01
N CYS A 222 -6.53 2.92 3.38
CA CYS A 222 -7.27 4.02 2.77
C CYS A 222 -7.25 5.24 3.69
N PRO A 223 -7.37 6.46 3.15
CA PRO A 223 -7.68 7.61 3.98
C PRO A 223 -9.10 7.51 4.55
N ILE A 224 -9.42 8.35 5.55
CA ILE A 224 -10.63 8.18 6.36
C ILE A 224 -11.90 8.61 5.61
N ASP A 225 -11.99 9.86 5.18
CA ASP A 225 -13.24 10.43 4.67
C ASP A 225 -13.01 11.44 3.55
N LEU A 226 -13.56 11.14 2.37
CA LEU A 226 -13.42 11.94 1.15
C LEU A 226 -14.20 13.27 1.25
N ASP A 227 -15.23 13.34 2.10
CA ASP A 227 -16.03 14.55 2.26
C ASP A 227 -15.23 15.71 2.88
N LEU A 228 -14.12 15.40 3.56
CA LEU A 228 -13.16 16.38 4.08
C LEU A 228 -12.27 17.02 3.00
N GLU A 229 -12.31 16.54 1.76
CA GLU A 229 -11.59 17.11 0.63
C GLU A 229 -12.44 18.15 -0.10
N THR A 230 -12.17 19.42 0.11
CA THR A 230 -12.96 20.53 -0.44
C THR A 230 -12.36 21.17 -1.71
N ALA A 231 -11.12 20.82 -2.06
CA ALA A 231 -10.37 21.44 -3.15
C ALA A 231 -10.12 20.50 -4.35
N ILE A 232 -10.57 19.24 -4.28
CA ILE A 232 -10.46 18.30 -5.39
C ILE A 232 -11.50 18.68 -6.45
N ASP A 233 -11.10 18.64 -7.72
CA ASP A 233 -11.99 18.82 -8.87
C ASP A 233 -13.24 17.90 -8.73
N PRO A 234 -14.47 18.46 -8.82
CA PRO A 234 -15.69 17.68 -8.55
C PRO A 234 -15.86 16.45 -9.45
N GLU A 235 -15.40 16.51 -10.69
CA GLU A 235 -15.46 15.38 -11.63
C GLU A 235 -14.57 14.25 -11.14
N ILE A 236 -13.32 14.57 -10.75
CA ILE A 236 -12.39 13.57 -10.23
C ILE A 236 -12.83 13.04 -8.86
N LYS A 237 -13.32 13.91 -7.97
CA LYS A 237 -13.85 13.53 -6.66
C LYS A 237 -14.98 12.50 -6.79
N ASN A 238 -15.81 12.59 -7.84
CA ASN A 238 -16.88 11.63 -8.11
C ASN A 238 -16.37 10.21 -8.41
N TRP A 239 -15.12 10.03 -8.80
CA TRP A 239 -14.52 8.72 -9.08
C TRP A 239 -13.83 8.10 -7.87
N MET A 240 -13.80 8.79 -6.74
CA MET A 240 -13.05 8.39 -5.56
C MET A 240 -13.96 7.87 -4.45
N ALA A 241 -13.39 7.05 -3.57
CA ALA A 241 -13.97 6.57 -2.33
C ALA A 241 -12.87 6.36 -1.29
N PHE A 242 -12.99 7.00 -0.12
CA PHE A 242 -12.15 6.74 1.05
C PHE A 242 -12.82 5.71 1.98
N ALA A 243 -12.24 5.40 3.14
CA ALA A 243 -12.73 4.35 4.02
C ALA A 243 -14.22 4.50 4.38
N SER A 244 -14.68 5.71 4.71
CA SER A 244 -16.09 6.00 5.00
C SER A 244 -17.01 5.65 3.81
N GLN A 245 -16.65 6.12 2.61
CA GLN A 245 -17.42 5.85 1.39
C GLN A 245 -17.38 4.35 1.02
N LYS A 246 -16.27 3.64 1.26
CA LYS A 246 -16.15 2.19 1.03
C LYS A 246 -17.08 1.36 1.92
N LEU A 247 -17.36 1.82 3.14
CA LEU A 247 -18.38 1.18 3.98
C LEU A 247 -19.78 1.35 3.37
N THR A 248 -20.05 2.50 2.77
CA THR A 248 -21.27 2.73 1.99
C THR A 248 -21.31 1.81 0.76
N GLU A 249 -20.20 1.64 0.04
CA GLU A 249 -20.11 0.73 -1.13
C GLU A 249 -20.50 -0.71 -0.76
N VAL A 250 -19.98 -1.25 0.36
CA VAL A 250 -20.35 -2.60 0.83
C VAL A 250 -21.86 -2.70 1.07
N LYS A 251 -22.48 -1.68 1.68
CA LYS A 251 -23.92 -1.64 1.93
C LYS A 251 -24.72 -1.52 0.63
N GLU A 252 -24.29 -0.67 -0.29
CA GLU A 252 -24.98 -0.46 -1.57
C GLU A 252 -24.91 -1.70 -2.45
N ILE A 253 -23.76 -2.37 -2.55
CA ILE A 253 -23.62 -3.63 -3.30
C ILE A 253 -24.58 -4.68 -2.74
N HIS A 254 -24.67 -4.80 -1.40
CA HIS A 254 -25.64 -5.70 -0.77
C HIS A 254 -27.09 -5.34 -1.14
N SER A 255 -27.48 -4.07 -1.07
CA SER A 255 -28.83 -3.63 -1.47
C SER A 255 -29.11 -3.83 -2.97
N ILE A 256 -28.11 -3.72 -3.84
CA ILE A 256 -28.26 -3.98 -5.28
C ILE A 256 -28.44 -5.48 -5.54
N ALA A 257 -27.71 -6.34 -4.82
CA ALA A 257 -27.90 -7.79 -4.89
C ALA A 257 -29.33 -8.21 -4.46
N GLU A 258 -29.99 -7.43 -3.62
CA GLU A 258 -31.41 -7.60 -3.24
C GLU A 258 -32.41 -6.93 -4.22
N GLY A 259 -31.92 -6.26 -5.28
CA GLY A 259 -32.74 -5.75 -6.38
C GLY A 259 -32.86 -4.23 -6.50
N ASN A 260 -32.11 -3.43 -5.72
CA ASN A 260 -32.15 -1.97 -5.83
C ASN A 260 -31.40 -1.46 -7.09
N ARG A 261 -32.14 -1.13 -8.15
CA ARG A 261 -31.56 -0.73 -9.45
C ARG A 261 -31.08 0.72 -9.53
N ASN A 262 -31.55 1.61 -8.65
CA ASN A 262 -31.22 3.05 -8.74
C ASN A 262 -29.77 3.33 -8.34
N LEU A 263 -29.26 2.64 -7.31
CA LEU A 263 -27.88 2.77 -6.86
C LEU A 263 -26.88 2.33 -7.94
N LEU A 264 -27.21 1.27 -8.66
CA LEU A 264 -26.39 0.77 -9.77
C LEU A 264 -26.27 1.79 -10.91
N ALA A 265 -27.38 2.46 -11.27
CA ALA A 265 -27.36 3.47 -12.33
C ALA A 265 -26.46 4.67 -12.00
N ALA A 266 -26.48 5.14 -10.74
CA ALA A 266 -25.62 6.24 -10.30
C ALA A 266 -24.13 5.86 -10.30
N ASN A 267 -23.80 4.66 -9.83
CA ASN A 267 -22.43 4.15 -9.87
C ASN A 267 -21.93 4.02 -11.32
N LYS A 268 -22.75 3.42 -12.20
CA LYS A 268 -22.44 3.24 -13.61
C LYS A 268 -22.11 4.56 -14.31
N ALA A 269 -22.93 5.60 -14.08
CA ALA A 269 -22.67 6.92 -14.64
C ALA A 269 -21.32 7.50 -14.18
N ALA A 270 -20.92 7.28 -12.92
CA ALA A 270 -19.60 7.70 -12.43
C ALA A 270 -18.46 6.92 -13.10
N ILE A 271 -18.58 5.60 -13.25
CA ILE A 271 -17.58 4.76 -13.92
C ILE A 271 -17.43 5.15 -15.40
N GLU A 272 -18.55 5.31 -16.12
CA GLU A 272 -18.56 5.71 -17.54
C GLU A 272 -17.95 7.11 -17.73
N SER A 273 -18.27 8.06 -16.84
CA SER A 273 -17.70 9.42 -16.93
C SER A 273 -16.17 9.42 -16.84
N ARG A 274 -15.59 8.57 -15.99
CA ARG A 274 -14.12 8.42 -15.88
C ARG A 274 -13.53 7.81 -17.14
N GLN A 275 -14.14 6.76 -17.67
CA GLN A 275 -13.67 6.04 -18.87
C GLN A 275 -13.64 6.93 -20.11
N SER A 276 -14.53 7.93 -20.21
CA SER A 276 -14.57 8.87 -21.34
C SER A 276 -13.84 10.19 -21.09
N SER A 277 -13.28 10.43 -19.90
CA SER A 277 -12.76 11.75 -19.54
C SER A 277 -11.45 12.08 -20.25
N GLU A 278 -11.38 13.25 -20.88
CA GLU A 278 -10.16 13.80 -21.49
C GLU A 278 -9.08 14.15 -20.44
N LYS A 279 -9.49 14.36 -19.17
CA LYS A 279 -8.56 14.51 -18.04
C LYS A 279 -7.75 13.23 -17.79
N VAL A 280 -8.38 12.08 -18.03
CA VAL A 280 -7.79 10.76 -17.80
C VAL A 280 -6.97 10.31 -19.01
N HIS A 281 -7.47 10.58 -20.22
CA HIS A 281 -6.93 10.02 -21.46
C HIS A 281 -6.32 11.07 -22.38
N LYS A 282 -4.98 11.06 -22.50
CA LYS A 282 -4.22 12.01 -23.33
C LYS A 282 -3.60 11.28 -24.51
N GLN A 283 -4.10 11.53 -25.72
CA GLN A 283 -3.66 10.81 -26.91
C GLN A 283 -2.15 10.96 -27.18
N VAL A 284 -1.58 12.14 -26.88
CA VAL A 284 -0.13 12.39 -27.01
C VAL A 284 0.68 11.44 -26.12
N VAL A 285 0.24 11.21 -24.88
CA VAL A 285 0.91 10.29 -23.94
C VAL A 285 0.77 8.86 -24.44
N LYS A 286 -0.44 8.44 -24.85
CA LYS A 286 -0.68 7.09 -25.38
C LYS A 286 0.18 6.77 -26.60
N ASN A 287 0.29 7.72 -27.55
CA ASN A 287 1.14 7.56 -28.73
C ASN A 287 2.62 7.40 -28.35
N ARG A 288 3.08 8.14 -27.34
CA ARG A 288 4.47 8.03 -26.86
C ARG A 288 4.76 6.69 -26.19
N ILE A 289 3.82 6.15 -25.40
CA ILE A 289 3.94 4.81 -24.82
C ILE A 289 3.97 3.73 -25.90
N ALA A 290 3.12 3.84 -26.92
CA ALA A 290 3.09 2.88 -28.02
C ALA A 290 4.38 2.86 -28.86
N ALA A 291 5.19 3.92 -28.79
CA ALA A 291 6.45 4.06 -29.51
C ALA A 291 7.68 3.54 -28.73
N ILE A 292 7.52 2.97 -27.53
CA ILE A 292 8.63 2.42 -26.75
C ILE A 292 9.33 1.30 -27.52
N THR A 293 10.66 1.36 -27.57
CA THR A 293 11.51 0.32 -28.14
C THR A 293 12.48 -0.23 -27.09
N GLU A 294 13.09 -1.38 -27.33
CA GLU A 294 14.14 -1.93 -26.45
C GLU A 294 15.34 -0.97 -26.30
N ALA A 295 15.61 -0.17 -27.33
CA ALA A 295 16.68 0.83 -27.30
C ALA A 295 16.45 1.92 -26.23
N ASP A 296 15.19 2.21 -25.88
CA ASP A 296 14.83 3.19 -24.87
C ASP A 296 15.20 2.77 -23.44
N ALA A 297 15.29 1.46 -23.20
CA ALA A 297 15.72 0.89 -21.93
C ALA A 297 17.25 0.72 -21.83
N ASN A 298 17.99 0.96 -22.92
CA ASN A 298 19.42 0.67 -23.01
C ASN A 298 20.28 1.94 -23.08
N ARG A 299 21.40 1.93 -22.35
CA ARG A 299 22.44 2.96 -22.51
C ARG A 299 23.15 2.77 -23.85
N LYS A 300 23.60 3.88 -24.47
CA LYS A 300 24.34 3.88 -25.76
C LYS A 300 25.60 2.98 -25.80
N SER A 301 26.20 2.65 -24.66
CA SER A 301 27.40 1.80 -24.59
C SER A 301 27.43 1.03 -23.27
N ALA A 302 28.08 -0.13 -23.23
CA ALA A 302 28.23 -0.95 -22.03
C ALA A 302 29.02 -0.25 -20.91
N PHE A 303 28.85 -0.71 -19.66
CA PHE A 303 29.46 -0.07 -18.49
C PHE A 303 30.99 0.11 -18.58
N PRO A 304 31.81 -0.88 -19.02
CA PRO A 304 33.27 -0.71 -19.11
C PRO A 304 33.71 0.43 -20.05
N VAL A 305 32.96 0.68 -21.12
CA VAL A 305 33.23 1.81 -22.04
C VAL A 305 32.92 3.13 -21.35
N ARG A 306 31.76 3.22 -20.70
CA ARG A 306 31.34 4.43 -19.97
C ARG A 306 32.25 4.73 -18.78
N GLN A 307 32.70 3.68 -18.08
CA GLN A 307 33.57 3.80 -16.91
C GLN A 307 34.89 4.48 -17.27
N ARG A 308 35.53 4.11 -18.39
CA ARG A 308 36.77 4.77 -18.86
C ARG A 308 36.54 6.25 -19.16
N LEU A 309 35.47 6.59 -19.90
CA LEU A 309 35.11 7.98 -20.19
C LEU A 309 34.82 8.79 -18.91
N HIS A 310 34.18 8.18 -17.92
CA HIS A 310 33.92 8.82 -16.63
C HIS A 310 35.19 9.00 -15.80
N GLN A 311 36.13 8.05 -15.83
CA GLN A 311 37.44 8.17 -15.18
C GLN A 311 38.24 9.34 -15.78
N GLU A 312 38.28 9.44 -17.10
CA GLU A 312 38.95 10.55 -17.80
C GLU A 312 38.29 11.91 -17.50
N ARG A 313 36.95 11.95 -17.48
CA ARG A 313 36.19 13.19 -17.24
C ARG A 313 36.31 13.69 -15.81
N PHE A 314 36.15 12.81 -14.83
CA PHE A 314 36.00 13.22 -13.42
C PHE A 314 37.27 13.06 -12.61
N ASN A 315 38.19 12.17 -13.01
CA ASN A 315 39.48 11.93 -12.35
C ASN A 315 39.37 11.78 -10.82
N PHE A 316 38.39 11.00 -10.37
CA PHE A 316 38.13 10.76 -8.95
C PHE A 316 39.27 9.96 -8.28
N PRO A 317 39.50 10.15 -6.96
CA PRO A 317 40.39 9.28 -6.20
C PRO A 317 39.86 7.84 -6.14
N SER A 318 40.66 6.89 -5.65
CA SER A 318 40.24 5.48 -5.57
C SER A 318 39.00 5.23 -4.71
N PHE A 319 38.78 6.07 -3.70
CA PHE A 319 37.63 6.00 -2.79
C PHE A 319 36.90 7.34 -2.78
N PRO A 320 36.18 7.69 -3.87
CA PRO A 320 35.49 8.96 -3.94
C PRO A 320 34.37 8.99 -2.92
N THR A 321 34.29 10.11 -2.22
CA THR A 321 33.36 10.37 -1.12
C THR A 321 32.19 11.22 -1.61
N THR A 322 30.99 10.88 -1.15
CA THR A 322 29.75 11.59 -1.49
C THR A 322 28.67 11.25 -0.46
N THR A 323 27.58 12.01 -0.46
CA THR A 323 26.36 11.72 0.31
C THR A 323 25.21 11.34 -0.65
N ILE A 324 24.05 10.99 -0.10
CA ILE A 324 22.93 10.45 -0.88
C ILE A 324 22.07 11.54 -1.53
N GLY A 325 21.81 12.67 -0.86
CA GLY A 325 20.98 13.75 -1.39
C GLY A 325 20.61 14.78 -0.33
N SER A 326 19.61 14.46 0.50
CA SER A 326 19.09 15.39 1.50
C SER A 326 20.05 15.73 2.64
N PHE A 327 19.97 16.97 3.11
CA PHE A 327 20.55 17.44 4.38
C PHE A 327 19.45 17.75 5.41
N PRO A 328 19.80 17.93 6.71
CA PRO A 328 18.82 18.18 7.76
C PRO A 328 17.83 19.30 7.43
N GLN A 329 16.55 18.93 7.35
CA GLN A 329 15.43 19.85 7.16
C GLN A 329 15.12 20.56 8.49
N THR A 330 15.92 21.58 8.83
CA THR A 330 15.86 22.32 10.10
C THR A 330 14.50 22.98 10.31
N ASP A 331 14.21 23.38 11.56
CA ASP A 331 12.97 24.10 11.89
C ASP A 331 12.82 25.39 11.10
N ASP A 332 13.92 26.06 10.74
CA ASP A 332 13.89 27.28 9.94
C ASP A 332 13.48 27.00 8.48
N ILE A 333 13.98 25.92 7.86
CA ILE A 333 13.53 25.49 6.52
C ILE A 333 12.06 25.06 6.53
N ARG A 334 11.61 24.40 7.60
CA ARG A 334 10.19 24.03 7.78
C ARG A 334 9.30 25.26 7.93
N LYS A 335 9.72 26.24 8.75
CA LYS A 335 9.00 27.52 8.92
C LYS A 335 8.96 28.30 7.62
N LEU A 336 10.06 28.35 6.86
CA LEU A 336 10.14 29.03 5.57
C LEU A 336 9.06 28.51 4.60
N ARG A 337 8.96 27.19 4.44
CA ARG A 337 7.89 26.55 3.65
C ARG A 337 6.49 26.84 4.17
N SER A 338 6.30 26.79 5.49
CA SER A 338 5.00 27.12 6.08
C SER A 338 4.59 28.57 5.79
N ARG A 339 5.52 29.53 5.86
CA ARG A 339 5.25 30.95 5.60
C ARG A 339 4.94 31.20 4.13
N PHE A 340 5.68 30.56 3.22
CA PHE A 340 5.38 30.58 1.80
C PHE A 340 3.98 30.00 1.48
N LYS A 341 3.64 28.82 2.03
CA LYS A 341 2.30 28.22 1.86
C LYS A 341 1.16 29.08 2.42
N LYS A 342 1.43 29.95 3.40
CA LYS A 342 0.47 30.92 3.96
C LYS A 342 0.43 32.25 3.21
N GLY A 343 1.28 32.45 2.21
CA GLY A 343 1.39 33.71 1.47
C GLY A 343 2.10 34.84 2.23
N GLU A 344 2.78 34.53 3.34
CA GLU A 344 3.56 35.50 4.12
C GLU A 344 4.92 35.84 3.48
N LEU A 345 5.38 34.99 2.55
CA LEU A 345 6.57 35.20 1.72
C LEU A 345 6.14 35.12 0.26
N ASN A 346 6.71 35.98 -0.57
CA ASN A 346 6.60 35.81 -2.02
C ASN A 346 7.59 34.73 -2.51
N LEU A 347 7.46 34.32 -3.77
CA LEU A 347 8.30 33.27 -4.36
C LEU A 347 9.79 33.64 -4.32
N GLU A 348 10.13 34.88 -4.67
CA GLU A 348 11.52 35.35 -4.71
C GLU A 348 12.19 35.28 -3.34
N GLN A 349 11.51 35.74 -2.28
CA GLN A 349 12.01 35.68 -0.91
C GLN A 349 12.19 34.24 -0.41
N TYR A 350 11.24 33.35 -0.77
CA TYR A 350 11.35 31.94 -0.45
C TYR A 350 12.55 31.31 -1.16
N GLU A 351 12.68 31.55 -2.46
CA GLU A 351 13.75 30.99 -3.27
C GLU A 351 15.14 31.46 -2.82
N GLN A 352 15.33 32.75 -2.56
CA GLN A 352 16.58 33.31 -2.04
C GLN A 352 17.03 32.64 -0.73
N ALA A 353 16.09 32.36 0.18
CA ALA A 353 16.41 31.69 1.43
C ALA A 353 16.80 30.22 1.24
N ILE A 354 16.17 29.51 0.29
CA ILE A 354 16.57 28.14 -0.08
C ILE A 354 17.92 28.12 -0.80
N GLU A 355 18.19 29.10 -1.65
CA GLU A 355 19.47 29.30 -2.32
C GLU A 355 20.60 29.50 -1.31
N GLN A 356 20.38 30.32 -0.27
CA GLN A 356 21.35 30.51 0.81
C GLN A 356 21.62 29.20 1.57
N ALA A 357 20.58 28.46 1.96
CA ALA A 357 20.75 27.16 2.63
C ALA A 357 21.52 26.16 1.74
N THR A 358 21.27 26.20 0.43
CA THR A 358 22.01 25.40 -0.56
C THR A 358 23.49 25.78 -0.57
N ILE A 359 23.81 27.07 -0.65
CA ILE A 359 25.21 27.58 -0.59
C ILE A 359 25.89 27.11 0.70
N ASP A 360 25.26 27.30 1.84
CA ASP A 360 25.83 26.95 3.15
C ASP A 360 26.17 25.44 3.21
N SER A 361 25.25 24.60 2.71
CA SER A 361 25.48 23.16 2.64
C SER A 361 26.62 22.77 1.71
N ILE A 362 26.78 23.48 0.58
CA ILE A 362 27.87 23.26 -0.37
C ILE A 362 29.20 23.62 0.26
N ARG A 363 29.30 24.78 0.93
CA ARG A 363 30.53 25.23 1.61
C ARG A 363 30.95 24.24 2.68
N TRP A 364 30.01 23.75 3.47
CA TRP A 364 30.28 22.73 4.48
C TRP A 364 30.80 21.42 3.86
N GLN A 365 30.18 20.95 2.77
CA GLN A 365 30.66 19.75 2.06
C GLN A 365 32.06 19.92 1.45
N GLU A 366 32.38 21.12 0.95
CA GLU A 366 33.71 21.46 0.45
C GLU A 366 34.74 21.47 1.57
N GLU A 367 34.42 22.06 2.71
CA GLU A 367 35.28 22.14 3.90
C GLU A 367 35.65 20.74 4.43
N ILE A 368 34.67 19.83 4.51
CA ILE A 368 34.92 18.44 4.95
C ILE A 368 35.54 17.56 3.85
N GLY A 369 35.72 18.10 2.65
CA GLY A 369 36.50 17.45 1.59
C GLY A 369 35.75 16.42 0.73
N LEU A 370 34.41 16.46 0.61
CA LEU A 370 33.66 15.51 -0.25
C LEU A 370 34.02 15.64 -1.74
N ASP A 371 34.10 14.54 -2.49
CA ASP A 371 34.48 14.55 -3.91
C ASP A 371 33.31 14.89 -4.86
N VAL A 372 32.11 14.42 -4.54
CA VAL A 372 30.88 14.68 -5.31
C VAL A 372 29.80 15.21 -4.38
N LEU A 373 29.27 16.38 -4.71
CA LEU A 373 28.37 17.14 -3.84
C LEU A 373 26.89 16.91 -4.18
N VAL A 374 26.05 17.28 -3.23
CA VAL A 374 24.59 17.34 -3.35
C VAL A 374 24.09 18.70 -2.88
N HIS A 375 22.92 19.14 -3.34
CA HIS A 375 22.36 20.47 -2.98
C HIS A 375 21.52 20.47 -1.70
N GLY A 376 21.28 19.31 -1.09
CA GLY A 376 20.58 19.18 0.18
C GLY A 376 19.05 19.07 0.12
N GLU A 377 18.44 19.27 -1.05
CA GLU A 377 16.99 19.10 -1.30
C GLU A 377 16.08 19.96 -0.40
N PHE A 378 16.53 21.16 -0.03
CA PHE A 378 15.80 22.06 0.88
C PHE A 378 14.45 22.53 0.32
N GLU A 379 14.31 22.57 -1.00
CA GLU A 379 13.07 22.89 -1.71
C GLU A 379 12.00 21.80 -1.58
N ARG A 380 12.40 20.56 -1.25
CA ARG A 380 11.52 19.37 -1.27
C ARG A 380 11.02 19.02 0.11
N ASN A 381 9.71 18.82 0.24
CA ASN A 381 9.07 18.28 1.45
C ASN A 381 9.09 16.75 1.49
N ASP A 382 8.84 16.12 0.36
CA ASP A 382 8.76 14.68 0.20
C ASP A 382 9.23 14.31 -1.22
N MET A 383 9.89 13.15 -1.32
CA MET A 383 10.54 12.71 -2.56
C MET A 383 9.56 12.21 -3.63
N VAL A 384 8.26 12.12 -3.34
CA VAL A 384 7.22 11.77 -4.32
C VAL A 384 6.24 12.92 -4.49
N GLU A 385 5.85 13.58 -3.41
CA GLU A 385 4.96 14.76 -3.47
C GLU A 385 5.53 15.85 -4.38
N TYR A 386 6.83 16.19 -4.22
CA TYR A 386 7.49 17.24 -4.99
C TYR A 386 7.47 17.00 -6.51
N PHE A 387 7.59 15.76 -6.96
CA PHE A 387 7.53 15.43 -8.39
C PHE A 387 6.09 15.41 -8.88
N GLY A 388 5.18 14.77 -8.15
CA GLY A 388 3.79 14.69 -8.58
C GLY A 388 3.13 16.08 -8.68
N GLU A 389 3.51 17.06 -7.84
CA GLU A 389 2.98 18.44 -7.92
C GLU A 389 3.32 19.13 -9.24
N GLN A 390 4.33 18.63 -9.94
CA GLN A 390 4.85 19.17 -11.20
C GLN A 390 4.56 18.28 -12.41
N LEU A 391 3.81 17.19 -12.19
CA LEU A 391 3.37 16.27 -13.23
C LEU A 391 1.87 16.37 -13.40
N ASP A 392 1.45 16.51 -14.66
CA ASP A 392 0.05 16.39 -15.01
C ASP A 392 -0.41 14.92 -14.84
N GLY A 393 -1.70 14.71 -14.58
CA GLY A 393 -2.27 13.40 -14.24
C GLY A 393 -2.18 13.03 -12.74
N PHE A 394 -1.65 13.92 -11.89
CA PHE A 394 -1.62 13.79 -10.43
C PHE A 394 -2.55 14.79 -9.74
N LEU A 395 -3.11 14.39 -8.59
CA LEU A 395 -3.74 15.29 -7.64
C LEU A 395 -3.26 15.02 -6.21
N PHE A 396 -3.51 15.99 -5.35
CA PHE A 396 -3.06 16.00 -3.96
C PHE A 396 -4.21 16.21 -3.01
N THR A 397 -4.18 15.48 -1.90
CA THR A 397 -5.20 15.56 -0.86
C THR A 397 -4.72 16.45 0.29
N LYS A 398 -5.68 17.13 0.93
CA LYS A 398 -5.41 17.93 2.13
C LYS A 398 -5.41 17.04 3.38
N ASN A 399 -6.39 16.16 3.48
CA ASN A 399 -6.74 15.31 4.62
C ASN A 399 -6.65 13.80 4.29
N GLY A 400 -6.16 13.42 3.11
CA GLY A 400 -6.00 12.03 2.67
C GLY A 400 -4.84 11.28 3.35
N TRP A 401 -4.81 11.29 4.69
CA TRP A 401 -3.78 10.66 5.50
C TRP A 401 -3.96 9.15 5.60
N VAL A 402 -2.85 8.42 5.48
CA VAL A 402 -2.76 6.96 5.71
C VAL A 402 -1.65 6.69 6.71
N GLN A 403 -1.90 5.79 7.66
CA GLN A 403 -0.88 5.41 8.63
C GLN A 403 0.24 4.63 7.94
N SER A 404 1.50 5.03 8.18
CA SER A 404 2.67 4.28 7.71
C SER A 404 3.32 3.50 8.85
N TYR A 405 3.50 4.11 10.03
CA TYR A 405 3.99 3.42 11.23
C TYR A 405 3.75 4.26 12.49
N GLY A 406 3.28 3.63 13.58
CA GLY A 406 3.08 4.34 14.85
C GLY A 406 2.22 5.59 14.67
N SER A 407 2.71 6.75 15.10
CA SER A 407 2.03 8.04 14.88
C SER A 407 2.39 8.75 13.56
N ARG A 408 3.22 8.14 12.70
CA ARG A 408 3.61 8.69 11.41
C ARG A 408 2.60 8.29 10.33
N CYS A 409 1.99 9.30 9.72
CA CYS A 409 1.13 9.17 8.56
C CYS A 409 1.79 9.78 7.32
N VAL A 410 1.32 9.36 6.15
CA VAL A 410 1.70 9.90 4.83
C VAL A 410 0.45 10.37 4.10
N LYS A 411 0.61 11.26 3.12
CA LYS A 411 -0.46 11.64 2.17
C LYS A 411 -0.02 11.26 0.76
N PRO A 412 -0.25 10.00 0.33
CA PRO A 412 0.13 9.57 -0.99
C PRO A 412 -0.54 10.47 -2.05
N PRO A 413 0.19 10.90 -3.09
CA PRO A 413 -0.43 11.53 -4.25
C PRO A 413 -1.39 10.56 -4.94
N VAL A 414 -2.36 11.06 -5.69
CA VAL A 414 -3.29 10.23 -6.45
C VAL A 414 -3.05 10.44 -7.93
N ILE A 415 -2.71 9.38 -8.64
CA ILE A 415 -2.58 9.40 -10.10
C ILE A 415 -3.99 9.21 -10.66
N TYR A 416 -4.60 10.23 -11.24
CA TYR A 416 -5.96 10.13 -11.79
C TYR A 416 -5.99 9.96 -13.31
N GLY A 417 -4.93 10.36 -14.02
CA GLY A 417 -4.91 10.40 -15.48
C GLY A 417 -3.57 10.06 -16.11
N ASP A 418 -3.48 10.22 -17.43
CA ASP A 418 -2.25 10.00 -18.19
C ASP A 418 -1.20 11.05 -17.81
N ILE A 419 0.03 10.59 -17.55
CA ILE A 419 1.08 11.42 -16.93
C ILE A 419 1.95 12.08 -17.99
N SER A 420 2.19 13.37 -17.81
CA SER A 420 3.11 14.16 -18.64
C SER A 420 3.82 15.25 -17.84
N ARG A 421 5.04 15.58 -18.26
CA ARG A 421 5.84 16.67 -17.69
C ARG A 421 5.80 17.87 -18.64
N GLU A 422 5.21 18.98 -18.20
CA GLU A 422 5.13 20.20 -19.01
C GLU A 422 6.40 21.06 -18.96
N LYS A 423 7.09 21.08 -17.80
CA LYS A 423 8.21 21.98 -17.51
C LYS A 423 9.29 21.25 -16.72
N ASP A 424 10.47 21.83 -16.70
CA ASP A 424 11.57 21.36 -15.86
C ASP A 424 11.20 21.42 -14.38
N MET A 425 11.45 20.31 -13.68
CA MET A 425 11.05 20.14 -12.28
C MET A 425 12.17 20.50 -11.29
N THR A 426 13.41 20.16 -11.64
CA THR A 426 14.58 20.20 -10.74
C THR A 426 15.78 20.91 -11.34
N VAL A 427 15.74 21.19 -12.65
CA VAL A 427 16.85 21.79 -13.40
C VAL A 427 17.27 23.13 -12.81
N ARG A 428 16.33 24.00 -12.42
CA ARG A 428 16.61 25.30 -11.78
C ARG A 428 17.55 25.15 -10.58
N TRP A 429 17.18 24.30 -9.63
CA TRP A 429 17.91 24.08 -8.38
C TRP A 429 19.26 23.40 -8.62
N SER A 430 19.28 22.38 -9.46
CA SER A 430 20.51 21.65 -9.79
C SER A 430 21.52 22.55 -10.51
N THR A 431 21.04 23.41 -11.43
CA THR A 431 21.88 24.38 -12.16
C THR A 431 22.42 25.45 -11.23
N PHE A 432 21.57 26.02 -10.36
CA PHE A 432 22.00 26.98 -9.35
C PHE A 432 23.08 26.38 -8.45
N ALA A 433 22.84 25.19 -7.89
CA ALA A 433 23.77 24.53 -6.99
C ALA A 433 25.11 24.18 -7.67
N ALA A 434 25.06 23.69 -8.91
CA ALA A 434 26.26 23.41 -9.70
C ALA A 434 27.10 24.67 -9.96
N ALA A 435 26.47 25.85 -10.10
CA ALA A 435 27.19 27.12 -10.29
C ALA A 435 27.91 27.61 -9.02
N GLN A 436 27.63 27.05 -7.85
CA GLN A 436 28.24 27.48 -6.57
C GLN A 436 29.52 26.74 -6.21
N THR A 437 29.96 25.75 -7.01
CA THR A 437 31.12 24.91 -6.72
C THR A 437 31.83 24.49 -8.02
N ASN A 438 33.12 24.15 -7.91
CA ASN A 438 33.86 23.51 -8.98
C ASN A 438 33.80 21.97 -8.92
N LYS A 439 33.23 21.40 -7.85
CA LYS A 439 33.09 19.95 -7.70
C LYS A 439 31.85 19.43 -8.46
N PRO A 440 31.85 18.17 -8.93
CA PRO A 440 30.65 17.59 -9.54
C PRO A 440 29.44 17.63 -8.59
N MET A 441 28.31 18.15 -9.08
CA MET A 441 27.03 18.22 -8.37
C MET A 441 26.08 17.14 -8.88
N LYS A 442 25.43 16.40 -7.99
CA LYS A 442 24.39 15.43 -8.38
C LYS A 442 23.06 16.14 -8.66
N GLY A 443 22.47 15.88 -9.82
CA GLY A 443 21.02 16.04 -10.01
C GLY A 443 20.29 14.92 -9.27
N MET A 444 19.14 15.24 -8.66
CA MET A 444 18.44 14.29 -7.78
C MET A 444 17.00 14.06 -8.25
N LEU A 445 16.67 12.82 -8.60
CA LEU A 445 15.35 12.42 -9.10
C LEU A 445 14.86 11.17 -8.38
N THR A 446 13.55 11.07 -8.21
CA THR A 446 12.91 9.84 -7.74
C THR A 446 12.57 8.95 -8.93
N GLY A 447 12.95 7.68 -8.84
CA GLY A 447 12.68 6.71 -9.91
C GLY A 447 11.18 6.47 -10.13
N PRO A 448 10.78 6.09 -11.36
CA PRO A 448 9.36 5.97 -11.73
C PRO A 448 8.61 4.93 -10.90
N VAL A 449 9.27 3.82 -10.54
CA VAL A 449 8.67 2.78 -9.69
C VAL A 449 8.38 3.30 -8.29
N THR A 450 9.25 4.12 -7.70
CA THR A 450 9.00 4.68 -6.36
C THR A 450 7.84 5.68 -6.39
N ILE A 451 7.80 6.57 -7.40
CA ILE A 451 6.68 7.51 -7.58
C ILE A 451 5.36 6.74 -7.68
N LEU A 452 5.33 5.66 -8.46
CA LEU A 452 4.17 4.78 -8.58
C LEU A 452 3.79 4.12 -7.24
N GLN A 453 4.74 3.46 -6.58
CA GLN A 453 4.48 2.64 -5.39
C GLN A 453 4.09 3.44 -4.15
N TRP A 454 4.44 4.73 -4.11
CA TRP A 454 4.11 5.64 -3.00
C TRP A 454 2.98 6.62 -3.36
N SER A 455 2.27 6.34 -4.46
CA SER A 455 1.05 7.03 -4.87
C SER A 455 -0.12 6.07 -4.87
N PHE A 456 -1.33 6.57 -4.74
CA PHE A 456 -2.54 5.84 -5.13
C PHE A 456 -2.60 5.79 -6.66
N VAL A 457 -2.52 4.58 -7.19
CA VAL A 457 -2.38 4.33 -8.63
C VAL A 457 -3.75 4.12 -9.25
N ARG A 458 -3.93 4.56 -10.49
CA ARG A 458 -5.06 4.20 -11.35
C ARG A 458 -5.34 2.70 -11.36
N ASP A 459 -6.61 2.34 -11.30
CA ASP A 459 -7.15 0.98 -11.42
C ASP A 459 -7.80 0.69 -12.79
N ASP A 460 -7.72 1.64 -13.74
CA ASP A 460 -8.30 1.51 -15.09
C ASP A 460 -7.29 1.08 -16.18
N GLN A 461 -6.02 0.87 -15.80
CA GLN A 461 -4.98 0.38 -16.71
C GLN A 461 -3.88 -0.40 -15.96
N PRO A 462 -3.04 -1.18 -16.65
CA PRO A 462 -1.91 -1.86 -16.03
C PRO A 462 -0.95 -0.90 -15.33
N ARG A 463 -0.40 -1.33 -14.19
CA ARG A 463 0.63 -0.58 -13.44
C ARG A 463 1.87 -0.31 -14.29
N GLU A 464 2.24 -1.25 -15.16
CA GLU A 464 3.35 -1.11 -16.11
C GLU A 464 3.14 0.11 -17.02
N THR A 465 1.95 0.25 -17.61
CA THR A 465 1.60 1.40 -18.46
C THR A 465 1.79 2.72 -17.70
N THR A 466 1.26 2.81 -16.49
CA THR A 466 1.43 4.00 -15.64
C THR A 466 2.90 4.27 -15.30
N THR A 467 3.66 3.22 -15.02
CA THR A 467 5.10 3.31 -14.72
C THR A 467 5.88 3.85 -15.92
N ASN A 468 5.57 3.39 -17.13
CA ASN A 468 6.20 3.86 -18.36
C ASN A 468 5.89 5.33 -18.66
N GLN A 469 4.67 5.81 -18.32
CA GLN A 469 4.34 7.23 -18.41
C GLN A 469 5.21 8.07 -17.46
N ILE A 470 5.36 7.64 -16.20
CA ILE A 470 6.27 8.30 -15.25
C ILE A 470 7.72 8.23 -15.76
N ALA A 471 8.15 7.08 -16.29
CA ALA A 471 9.51 6.90 -16.78
C ALA A 471 9.85 7.87 -17.92
N PHE A 472 8.92 8.16 -18.83
CA PHE A 472 9.11 9.16 -19.86
C PHE A 472 9.15 10.58 -19.34
N ALA A 473 8.32 10.90 -18.35
CA ALA A 473 8.36 12.20 -17.68
C ALA A 473 9.70 12.42 -16.98
N ILE A 474 10.20 11.40 -16.27
CA ILE A 474 11.54 11.42 -15.64
C ILE A 474 12.64 11.45 -16.69
N ARG A 475 12.49 10.76 -17.82
CA ARG A 475 13.48 10.77 -18.91
C ARG A 475 13.62 12.15 -19.56
N ASP A 476 12.54 12.94 -19.62
CA ASP A 476 12.62 14.31 -20.13
C ASP A 476 13.32 15.26 -19.13
N GLU A 477 13.35 14.89 -17.86
CA GLU A 477 14.02 15.64 -16.78
C GLU A 477 15.52 15.30 -16.67
N VAL A 478 15.92 14.07 -17.04
CA VAL A 478 17.32 13.59 -17.08
C VAL A 478 18.03 14.11 -18.32
#